data_AF-A0ABD2JSZ2-F1
#
_entry.id   AF-A0ABD2JSZ2-F1
#
_cell.length_a   1.000
_cell.length_b   1.000
_cell.length_c   1.000
_cell.angle_alpha   90.00
_cell.angle_beta   90.00
_cell.angle_gamma   90.00
#
_symmetry.space_group_name_H-M   'P 1'
#
loop_
_entity.id
_entity.type
_entity.pdbx_description
1 polymer ?
#
loop_
_entity_poly.entity_id
_entity_poly.type
_entity_poly.pdbx_seq_one_letter_code
_entity_poly.pdbx_strand_id
1 'polypeptide(L)'
;MAQLKKARHEYLERVKMFMDKLEEADLFNEQNVARVCIHEAGHTLILWFLRGSEKFLEICVVPDPDGDYDGYTASEPRAESTRSQMMAEIACYYGGKIAELLFCKKSIGHGDDMRQAKKLARKLAGVEANPTIRSARRQVKLILDEAEELAETVLIPREKMIKKHERPSGMAPCQIGSDHSQEKAAGEFCWPAAPTPL
;
A
#
# COMPACT_ATOMS: atom_id res chain seq x y z
N MET A 1 3.33 31.00 -1.77
CA MET A 1 1.95 30.66 -2.20
C MET A 1 1.78 30.53 -3.72
N ALA A 2 2.21 31.50 -4.54
CA ALA A 2 2.03 31.43 -6.00
C ALA A 2 2.79 30.26 -6.68
N GLN A 3 4.04 30.01 -6.28
CA GLN A 3 4.83 28.89 -6.78
C GLN A 3 4.20 27.52 -6.46
N LEU A 4 3.66 27.37 -5.24
CA LEU A 4 2.93 26.17 -4.81
C LEU A 4 1.64 25.94 -5.60
N LYS A 5 0.89 27.01 -5.90
CA LYS A 5 -0.33 26.92 -6.74
C LYS A 5 0.01 26.52 -8.17
N LYS A 6 1.09 27.08 -8.74
CA LYS A 6 1.59 26.73 -10.08
C LYS A 6 2.04 25.27 -10.13
N ALA A 7 2.87 24.83 -9.19
CA ALA A 7 3.31 23.42 -9.10
C ALA A 7 2.14 22.44 -8.94
N ARG A 8 1.13 22.80 -8.13
CA ARG A 8 -0.10 22.01 -7.98
C ARG A 8 -0.89 21.94 -9.28
N HIS A 9 -1.04 23.05 -9.99
CA HIS A 9 -1.78 23.08 -11.26
C HIS A 9 -1.06 22.25 -12.34
N GLU A 10 0.25 22.41 -12.49
CA GLU A 10 1.06 21.59 -13.40
C GLU A 10 1.02 20.10 -13.06
N TYR A 11 0.99 19.75 -11.76
CA TYR A 11 0.78 18.38 -11.31
C TYR A 11 -0.59 17.84 -11.72
N LEU A 12 -1.66 18.60 -11.49
CA LEU A 12 -3.02 18.19 -11.84
C LEU A 12 -3.21 18.02 -13.35
N GLU A 13 -2.61 18.88 -14.18
CA GLU A 13 -2.61 18.75 -15.64
C GLU A 13 -1.87 17.47 -16.10
N ARG A 14 -0.72 17.15 -15.49
CA ARG A 14 0.00 15.90 -15.77
C ARG A 14 -0.79 14.66 -15.34
N VAL A 15 -1.45 14.70 -14.19
CA VAL A 15 -2.34 13.63 -13.73
C VAL A 15 -3.50 13.45 -14.69
N LYS A 16 -4.13 14.54 -15.14
CA LYS A 16 -5.24 14.47 -16.08
C LYS A 16 -4.81 13.86 -17.42
N MET A 17 -3.70 14.36 -18.00
CA MET A 17 -3.16 13.81 -19.25
C MET A 17 -2.80 12.33 -19.12
N PHE A 18 -2.30 11.91 -17.95
CA PHE A 18 -2.04 10.51 -17.66
C PHE A 18 -3.33 9.68 -17.63
N MET A 19 -4.38 10.15 -16.95
CA MET A 19 -5.68 9.47 -16.92
C MET A 19 -6.31 9.37 -18.32
N ASP A 20 -6.24 10.44 -19.11
CA ASP A 20 -6.75 10.45 -20.49
C ASP A 20 -6.03 9.41 -21.38
N LYS A 21 -4.70 9.27 -21.21
CA LYS A 21 -3.91 8.23 -21.90
C LYS A 21 -4.22 6.82 -21.40
N LEU A 22 -4.54 6.66 -20.13
CA LEU A 22 -4.99 5.37 -19.59
C LEU A 22 -6.35 4.96 -20.18
N GLU A 23 -7.26 5.91 -20.38
CA GLU A 23 -8.55 5.65 -21.06
C GLU A 23 -8.35 5.30 -22.54
N GLU A 24 -7.42 5.95 -23.25
CA GLU A 24 -7.05 5.55 -24.63
C GLU A 24 -6.43 4.14 -24.68
N ALA A 25 -5.57 3.80 -23.72
CA ALA A 25 -4.91 2.51 -23.61
C ALA A 25 -5.92 1.35 -23.42
N ASP A 26 -6.95 1.56 -22.61
CA ASP A 26 -8.02 0.57 -22.37
C ASP A 26 -8.75 0.16 -23.66
N LEU A 27 -8.86 1.06 -24.65
CA LEU A 27 -9.49 0.80 -25.95
C LEU A 27 -8.69 -0.17 -26.84
N PHE A 28 -7.39 -0.32 -26.60
CA PHE A 28 -6.47 -1.11 -27.44
C PHE A 28 -6.06 -2.47 -26.84
N ASN A 29 -6.74 -2.94 -25.78
CA ASN A 29 -6.32 -4.12 -25.01
C ASN A 29 -4.94 -3.90 -24.33
N GLU A 30 -4.57 -2.64 -24.07
CA GLU A 30 -3.39 -2.21 -23.29
C GLU A 30 -3.67 -2.22 -21.78
N GLN A 31 -4.50 -3.16 -21.32
CA GLN A 31 -4.81 -3.38 -19.90
C GLN A 31 -3.55 -3.58 -19.05
N ASN A 32 -2.40 -3.89 -19.67
CA ASN A 32 -1.12 -3.99 -18.99
C ASN A 32 -0.60 -2.64 -18.46
N VAL A 33 -0.62 -1.54 -19.22
CA VAL A 33 0.03 -0.29 -18.78
C VAL A 33 -0.74 0.35 -17.63
N ALA A 34 -2.06 0.49 -17.76
CA ALA A 34 -2.91 1.03 -16.68
C ALA A 34 -2.83 0.18 -15.41
N ARG A 35 -2.82 -1.15 -15.54
CA ARG A 35 -2.64 -2.07 -14.41
C ARG A 35 -1.27 -1.86 -13.75
N VAL A 36 -0.19 -1.81 -14.52
CA VAL A 36 1.16 -1.64 -13.98
C VAL A 36 1.29 -0.30 -13.29
N CYS A 37 0.69 0.77 -13.83
CA CYS A 37 0.61 2.05 -13.14
C CYS A 37 -0.05 1.94 -11.77
N ILE A 38 -1.17 1.24 -11.68
CA ILE A 38 -1.88 0.99 -10.43
C ILE A 38 -1.03 0.14 -9.48
N HIS A 39 -0.33 -0.86 -10.02
CA HIS A 39 0.57 -1.74 -9.28
C HIS A 39 1.71 -0.95 -8.63
N GLU A 40 2.46 -0.19 -9.41
CA GLU A 40 3.59 0.60 -8.94
C GLU A 40 3.15 1.75 -8.02
N ALA A 41 1.97 2.35 -8.29
CA ALA A 41 1.37 3.30 -7.37
C ALA A 41 1.07 2.67 -6.00
N GLY A 42 0.66 1.40 -5.96
CA GLY A 42 0.47 0.65 -4.72
C GLY A 42 1.74 0.58 -3.88
N HIS A 43 2.86 0.16 -4.45
CA HIS A 43 4.17 0.15 -3.78
C HIS A 43 4.58 1.55 -3.29
N THR A 44 4.48 2.53 -4.19
CA THR A 44 4.89 3.92 -3.91
C THR A 44 4.10 4.54 -2.76
N LEU A 45 2.80 4.30 -2.69
CA LEU A 45 1.96 4.81 -1.59
C LEU A 45 2.37 4.20 -0.24
N ILE A 46 2.70 2.91 -0.19
CA ILE A 46 3.21 2.30 1.04
C ILE A 46 4.56 2.92 1.43
N LEU A 47 5.49 3.07 0.49
CA LEU A 47 6.79 3.70 0.77
C LEU A 47 6.64 5.13 1.31
N TRP A 48 5.67 5.88 0.78
CA TRP A 48 5.47 7.28 1.14
C TRP A 48 4.78 7.48 2.49
N PHE A 49 3.75 6.69 2.78
CA PHE A 49 2.87 6.92 3.92
C PHE A 49 3.14 6.02 5.13
N LEU A 50 3.67 4.81 4.91
CA LEU A 50 3.90 3.89 6.01
C LEU A 50 5.19 4.26 6.77
N ARG A 51 5.05 4.46 8.08
CA ARG A 51 6.20 4.77 8.94
C ARG A 51 7.15 3.59 9.00
N GLY A 52 8.44 3.86 8.83
CA GLY A 52 9.48 2.83 8.83
C GLY A 52 9.75 2.21 7.47
N SER A 53 9.01 2.59 6.42
CA SER A 53 9.37 2.26 5.04
C SER A 53 10.74 2.81 4.66
N GLU A 54 11.32 2.20 3.62
CA GLU A 54 12.52 2.73 2.99
C GLU A 54 12.23 4.07 2.30
N LYS A 55 13.29 4.85 2.09
CA LYS A 55 13.17 6.15 1.43
C LYS A 55 12.88 5.93 -0.05
N PHE A 56 11.73 6.37 -0.51
CA PHE A 56 11.37 6.36 -1.93
C PHE A 56 12.39 7.16 -2.77
N LEU A 57 12.80 6.59 -3.90
CA LEU A 57 13.71 7.22 -4.85
C LEU A 57 13.00 7.56 -6.16
N GLU A 58 12.46 6.55 -6.84
CA GLU A 58 11.80 6.72 -8.13
C GLU A 58 10.80 5.60 -8.42
N ILE A 59 9.94 5.84 -9.41
CA ILE A 59 8.95 4.91 -9.95
C ILE A 59 9.07 4.92 -11.47
N CYS A 60 9.10 3.74 -12.09
CA CYS A 60 9.07 3.56 -13.53
C CYS A 60 7.90 2.64 -13.90
N VAL A 61 7.13 3.05 -14.90
CA VAL A 61 6.00 2.27 -15.44
C VAL A 61 6.21 1.94 -16.92
N VAL A 62 7.44 2.14 -17.41
CA VAL A 62 7.81 1.75 -18.76
C VAL A 62 8.37 0.33 -18.67
N PRO A 63 7.83 -0.63 -19.42
CA PRO A 63 8.35 -1.99 -19.42
C PRO A 63 9.78 -2.03 -19.94
N ASP A 64 10.57 -2.95 -19.40
CA ASP A 64 11.94 -3.17 -19.82
C ASP A 64 11.98 -3.63 -21.30
N PRO A 65 12.85 -3.07 -22.16
CA PRO A 65 12.96 -3.51 -23.55
C PRO A 65 13.31 -5.00 -23.70
N ASP A 66 14.02 -5.57 -22.71
CA ASP A 66 14.41 -6.98 -22.66
C ASP A 66 13.32 -7.87 -22.03
N GLY A 67 12.26 -7.27 -21.44
CA GLY A 67 11.07 -7.96 -20.95
C GLY A 67 11.19 -8.54 -19.53
N ASP A 68 12.19 -8.15 -18.75
CA ASP A 68 12.41 -8.67 -17.40
C ASP A 68 11.40 -8.15 -16.37
N TYR A 69 10.81 -6.96 -16.61
CA TYR A 69 9.77 -6.37 -15.77
C TYR A 69 8.82 -5.44 -16.56
N ASP A 70 7.58 -5.34 -16.09
CA ASP A 70 6.59 -4.42 -16.66
C ASP A 70 6.72 -2.98 -16.09
N GLY A 71 7.30 -2.85 -14.90
CA GLY A 71 7.56 -1.61 -14.16
C GLY A 71 8.40 -1.87 -12.90
N TYR A 72 8.83 -0.81 -12.20
CA TYR A 72 9.50 -0.93 -10.90
C TYR A 72 9.32 0.30 -10.01
N THR A 73 9.39 0.07 -8.70
CA THR A 73 9.46 1.11 -7.68
C THR A 73 10.77 0.95 -6.91
N ALA A 74 11.60 1.99 -6.88
CA ALA A 74 12.92 1.97 -6.24
C ALA A 74 12.94 2.74 -4.92
N SER A 75 13.65 2.17 -3.94
CA SER A 75 13.90 2.75 -2.62
C SER A 75 15.37 2.63 -2.21
N GLU A 76 15.80 3.47 -1.27
CA GLU A 76 17.15 3.43 -0.71
C GLU A 76 17.28 2.25 0.26
N PRO A 77 18.11 1.23 -0.07
CA PRO A 77 18.17 -0.01 0.70
C PRO A 77 18.80 0.23 2.06
N ARG A 78 18.30 -0.50 3.06
CA ARG A 78 18.86 -0.46 4.42
C ARG A 78 19.81 -1.63 4.70
N ALA A 79 20.95 -1.34 5.35
CA ALA A 79 21.90 -2.37 5.79
C ALA A 79 21.34 -3.25 6.92
N GLU A 80 20.66 -2.64 7.89
CA GLU A 80 20.04 -3.32 9.03
C GLU A 80 18.62 -2.78 9.26
N SER A 81 17.65 -3.68 9.36
CA SER A 81 16.24 -3.32 9.55
C SER A 81 15.75 -3.78 10.93
N THR A 82 15.05 -2.91 11.64
CA THR A 82 14.24 -3.27 12.81
C THR A 82 13.03 -4.10 12.39
N ARG A 83 12.36 -4.76 13.36
CA ARG A 83 11.13 -5.52 13.11
C ARG A 83 10.08 -4.67 12.36
N SER A 84 9.82 -3.45 12.83
CA SER A 84 8.84 -2.57 12.21
C SER A 84 9.21 -2.19 10.78
N GLN A 85 10.51 -2.01 10.49
CA GLN A 85 11.00 -1.70 9.14
C GLN A 85 10.87 -2.91 8.21
N MET A 86 11.19 -4.12 8.68
CA MET A 86 10.95 -5.35 7.89
C MET A 86 9.45 -5.55 7.62
N MET A 87 8.57 -5.22 8.57
CA MET A 87 7.13 -5.27 8.33
C MET A 87 6.68 -4.26 7.28
N ALA A 88 7.23 -3.05 7.31
CA ALA A 88 6.93 -2.03 6.31
C ALA A 88 7.41 -2.46 4.91
N GLU A 89 8.57 -3.10 4.83
CA GLU A 89 9.11 -3.68 3.59
C GLU A 89 8.22 -4.82 3.06
N ILE A 90 7.78 -5.74 3.94
CA ILE A 90 6.83 -6.79 3.56
C ILE A 90 5.50 -6.17 3.10
N ALA A 91 4.97 -5.19 3.82
CA ALA A 91 3.73 -4.49 3.46
C ALA A 91 3.87 -3.77 2.11
N CYS A 92 5.05 -3.23 1.79
CA CYS A 92 5.32 -2.65 0.47
C CYS A 92 5.10 -3.67 -0.64
N TYR A 93 5.60 -4.90 -0.51
CA TYR A 93 5.36 -5.97 -1.50
C TYR A 93 3.88 -6.35 -1.67
N TYR A 94 3.01 -6.06 -0.70
CA TYR A 94 1.56 -6.22 -0.84
C TYR A 94 0.89 -5.05 -1.56
N GLY A 95 1.56 -3.89 -1.64
CA GLY A 95 1.02 -2.65 -2.17
C GLY A 95 0.46 -2.80 -3.57
N GLY A 96 1.24 -3.35 -4.51
CA GLY A 96 0.80 -3.55 -5.90
C GLY A 96 -0.40 -4.47 -6.03
N LYS A 97 -0.35 -5.65 -5.38
CA LYS A 97 -1.48 -6.60 -5.34
C LYS A 97 -2.75 -5.95 -4.80
N ILE A 98 -2.68 -5.25 -3.67
CA ILE A 98 -3.86 -4.62 -3.05
C ILE A 98 -4.42 -3.52 -3.95
N ALA A 99 -3.56 -2.67 -4.51
CA ALA A 99 -3.98 -1.61 -5.43
C ALA A 99 -4.70 -2.19 -6.66
N GLU A 100 -4.15 -3.23 -7.28
CA GLU A 100 -4.81 -3.93 -8.39
C GLU A 100 -6.17 -4.52 -8.00
N LEU A 101 -6.28 -5.15 -6.83
CA LEU A 101 -7.57 -5.68 -6.36
C LEU A 101 -8.60 -4.57 -6.13
N LEU A 102 -8.17 -3.40 -5.66
CA LEU A 102 -9.05 -2.26 -5.40
C LEU A 102 -9.58 -1.60 -6.68
N PHE A 103 -8.73 -1.45 -7.70
CA PHE A 103 -9.06 -0.67 -8.90
C PHE A 103 -9.32 -1.52 -10.14
N CYS A 104 -8.66 -2.67 -10.27
CA CYS A 104 -8.77 -3.55 -11.43
C CYS A 104 -9.66 -4.78 -11.19
N LYS A 105 -10.14 -5.01 -9.94
CA LYS A 105 -10.92 -6.19 -9.48
C LYS A 105 -10.20 -7.54 -9.61
N LYS A 106 -9.02 -7.57 -10.21
CA LYS A 106 -8.17 -8.74 -10.42
C LYS A 106 -6.73 -8.28 -10.29
N SER A 107 -5.89 -9.15 -9.70
CA SER A 107 -4.45 -8.95 -9.63
C SER A 107 -3.75 -10.07 -10.40
N ILE A 108 -2.75 -9.71 -11.21
CA ILE A 108 -1.97 -10.62 -12.07
C ILE A 108 -0.51 -10.17 -11.99
N GLY A 109 0.44 -11.11 -12.01
CA GLY A 109 1.86 -10.75 -12.17
C GLY A 109 2.62 -10.36 -10.89
N HIS A 110 1.99 -10.30 -9.72
CA HIS A 110 2.63 -10.02 -8.41
C HIS A 110 3.49 -11.19 -7.85
N GLY A 111 4.03 -12.02 -8.74
CA GLY A 111 4.70 -13.27 -8.40
C GLY A 111 6.03 -13.04 -7.67
N ASP A 112 6.82 -12.04 -8.11
CA ASP A 112 8.08 -11.73 -7.46
C ASP A 112 7.87 -11.05 -6.11
N ASP A 113 6.96 -10.09 -6.00
CA ASP A 113 6.65 -9.40 -4.73
C ASP A 113 6.30 -10.40 -3.64
N MET A 114 5.44 -11.37 -3.98
CA MET A 114 5.05 -12.42 -3.02
C MET A 114 6.21 -13.38 -2.70
N ARG A 115 7.17 -13.57 -3.60
CA ARG A 115 8.41 -14.33 -3.28
C ARG A 115 9.28 -13.55 -2.31
N GLN A 116 9.51 -12.25 -2.55
CA GLN A 116 10.31 -11.39 -1.68
C GLN A 116 9.67 -11.22 -0.30
N ALA A 117 8.36 -10.95 -0.24
CA ALA A 117 7.58 -10.89 0.98
C ALA A 117 7.74 -12.17 1.83
N LYS A 118 7.60 -13.36 1.20
CA LYS A 118 7.79 -14.64 1.89
C LYS A 118 9.23 -14.85 2.36
N LYS A 119 10.23 -14.39 1.60
CA LYS A 119 11.65 -14.48 1.96
C LYS A 119 11.93 -13.66 3.22
N LEU A 120 11.47 -12.41 3.25
CA LEU A 120 11.60 -11.53 4.41
C LEU A 120 10.81 -12.05 5.61
N ALA A 121 9.57 -12.51 5.42
CA ALA A 121 8.77 -13.06 6.50
C ALA A 121 9.43 -14.30 7.15
N ARG A 122 10.11 -15.15 6.38
CA ARG A 122 10.91 -16.26 6.93
C ARG A 122 12.12 -15.77 7.73
N LYS A 123 12.81 -14.74 7.24
CA LYS A 123 13.93 -14.11 7.96
C LYS A 123 13.45 -13.53 9.29
N LEU A 124 12.32 -12.81 9.27
CA LEU A 124 11.72 -12.22 10.46
C LEU A 124 11.28 -13.28 11.47
N ALA A 125 10.62 -14.35 11.02
CA ALA A 125 10.24 -15.47 11.88
C ALA A 125 11.44 -16.16 12.55
N GLY A 126 12.61 -16.15 11.90
CA GLY A 126 13.85 -16.69 12.48
C GLY A 126 14.46 -15.82 13.58
N VAL A 127 14.23 -14.51 13.53
CA VAL A 127 14.75 -13.54 14.51
C VAL A 127 13.76 -13.31 15.66
N GLU A 128 12.46 -13.32 15.37
CA GLU A 128 11.38 -13.05 16.31
C GLU A 128 10.29 -14.12 16.21
N ALA A 129 10.64 -15.36 16.60
CA ALA A 129 9.72 -16.46 16.64
C ALA A 129 8.73 -16.30 17.80
N ASN A 130 7.42 -16.39 17.52
CA ASN A 130 6.44 -16.55 18.60
C ASN A 130 6.63 -17.93 19.25
N PRO A 131 7.06 -18.01 20.53
CA PRO A 131 7.42 -19.28 21.16
C PRO A 131 6.23 -20.23 21.34
N THR A 132 5.00 -19.70 21.31
CA THR A 132 3.78 -20.52 21.38
C THR A 132 3.45 -21.21 20.05
N ILE A 133 3.99 -20.72 18.94
CA ILE A 133 3.70 -21.22 17.60
C ILE A 133 4.90 -22.03 17.11
N ARG A 134 4.86 -23.35 17.29
CA ARG A 134 5.97 -24.22 16.86
C ARG A 134 6.09 -24.36 15.34
N SER A 135 5.00 -24.16 14.60
CA SER A 135 5.01 -24.31 13.14
C SER A 135 5.60 -23.06 12.48
N ALA A 136 6.79 -23.19 11.89
CA ALA A 136 7.42 -22.13 11.10
C ALA A 136 6.50 -21.62 9.98
N ARG A 137 5.76 -22.52 9.33
CA ARG A 137 4.78 -22.16 8.30
C ARG A 137 3.67 -21.25 8.85
N ARG A 138 3.19 -21.52 10.07
CA ARG A 138 2.13 -20.72 10.72
C ARG A 138 2.67 -19.37 11.18
N GLN A 139 3.90 -19.30 11.69
CA GLN A 139 4.54 -18.02 12.03
C GLN A 139 4.66 -17.11 10.81
N VAL A 140 5.22 -17.64 9.70
CA VAL A 140 5.35 -16.90 8.44
C VAL A 140 3.99 -16.44 7.92
N LYS A 141 2.96 -17.29 8.01
CA LYS A 141 1.61 -16.91 7.59
C LYS A 141 1.09 -15.71 8.40
N LEU A 142 1.24 -15.71 9.72
CA LEU A 142 0.77 -14.61 10.56
C LEU A 142 1.50 -13.30 10.27
N ILE A 143 2.81 -13.36 10.04
CA ILE A 143 3.60 -12.19 9.62
C ILE A 143 3.08 -11.63 8.28
N LEU A 144 2.81 -12.51 7.32
CA LEU A 144 2.28 -12.09 6.02
C LEU A 144 0.86 -11.51 6.14
N ASP A 145 -0.01 -12.13 6.94
CA ASP A 145 -1.36 -11.64 7.22
C ASP A 145 -1.31 -10.25 7.90
N GLU A 146 -0.40 -10.05 8.87
CA GLU A 146 -0.15 -8.75 9.53
C GLU A 146 0.34 -7.69 8.56
N ALA A 147 1.25 -8.04 7.64
CA ALA A 147 1.75 -7.11 6.63
C ALA A 147 0.68 -6.71 5.60
N GLU A 148 -0.17 -7.65 5.20
CA GLU A 148 -1.29 -7.39 4.28
C GLU A 148 -2.29 -6.42 4.92
N GLU A 149 -2.67 -6.62 6.18
CA GLU A 149 -3.53 -5.69 6.93
C GLU A 149 -2.89 -4.31 7.04
N LEU A 150 -1.59 -4.24 7.33
CA LEU A 150 -0.85 -2.98 7.39
C LEU A 150 -0.90 -2.23 6.05
N ALA A 151 -0.70 -2.92 4.93
CA ALA A 151 -0.80 -2.33 3.61
C ALA A 151 -2.23 -1.87 3.28
N GLU A 152 -3.25 -2.65 3.65
CA GLU A 152 -4.66 -2.26 3.49
C GLU A 152 -4.98 -0.96 4.25
N THR A 153 -4.44 -0.78 5.46
CA THR A 153 -4.71 0.44 6.25
C THR A 153 -4.19 1.73 5.59
N VAL A 154 -3.18 1.62 4.75
CA VAL A 154 -2.62 2.74 3.99
C VAL A 154 -3.40 2.97 2.70
N LEU A 155 -3.76 1.90 1.99
CA LEU A 155 -4.38 1.99 0.65
C LEU A 155 -5.90 2.15 0.69
N ILE A 156 -6.56 1.72 1.76
CA ILE A 156 -8.01 1.78 1.92
C ILE A 156 -8.34 2.87 2.95
N PRO A 157 -8.89 4.02 2.53
CA PRO A 157 -9.36 5.04 3.47
C PRO A 157 -10.35 4.45 4.49
N ARG A 158 -10.20 4.86 5.75
CA ARG A 158 -10.97 4.33 6.88
C ARG A 158 -12.49 4.44 6.67
N GLU A 159 -12.94 5.47 5.95
CA GLU A 159 -14.34 5.71 5.60
C GLU A 159 -14.90 4.63 4.66
N LYS A 160 -14.06 3.99 3.85
CA LYS A 160 -14.43 2.85 3.00
C LYS A 160 -14.38 1.51 3.74
N MET A 161 -13.56 1.37 4.79
CA MET A 161 -13.59 0.19 5.66
C MET A 161 -14.90 0.09 6.47
N ILE A 162 -15.44 1.24 6.92
CA ILE A 162 -16.73 1.31 7.64
C ILE A 162 -17.88 0.78 6.77
N LYS A 163 -17.93 1.12 5.48
CA LYS A 163 -18.98 0.65 4.56
C LYS A 163 -18.93 -0.86 4.28
N LYS A 164 -17.74 -1.48 4.32
CA LYS A 164 -17.59 -2.95 4.18
C LYS A 164 -18.13 -3.69 5.41
N HIS A 165 -18.31 -2.99 6.54
CA HIS A 165 -18.84 -3.54 7.80
C HIS A 165 -20.19 -2.96 8.20
N GLU A 166 -20.84 -2.17 7.33
CA GLU A 166 -22.26 -1.87 7.51
C GLU A 166 -23.02 -3.20 7.41
N ARG A 167 -23.53 -3.66 8.56
CA ARG A 167 -24.37 -4.86 8.66
C ARG A 167 -25.46 -4.78 7.58
N PRO A 168 -25.72 -5.87 6.82
CA PRO A 168 -26.85 -5.89 5.91
C PRO A 168 -28.12 -5.52 6.66
N SER A 169 -28.92 -4.64 6.05
CA SER A 169 -30.19 -4.18 6.58
C SER A 169 -31.11 -5.37 6.83
N GLY A 170 -31.26 -5.75 8.11
CA GLY A 170 -32.10 -6.89 8.52
C GLY A 170 -31.58 -7.72 9.69
N MET A 171 -30.33 -7.57 10.13
CA MET A 171 -29.84 -8.27 11.34
C MET A 171 -29.97 -7.40 12.58
N ALA A 172 -30.74 -7.88 13.57
CA ALA A 172 -30.89 -7.23 14.86
C ALA A 172 -29.52 -7.03 15.54
N PRO A 173 -29.30 -5.88 16.20
CA PRO A 173 -28.03 -5.64 16.88
C PRO A 173 -27.85 -6.64 18.03
N CYS A 174 -26.73 -7.37 18.03
CA CYS A 174 -26.23 -8.04 19.22
C CYS A 174 -25.99 -6.98 20.29
N GLN A 175 -26.80 -7.00 21.35
CA GLN A 175 -26.69 -6.09 22.47
C GLN A 175 -25.42 -6.42 23.25
N ILE A 176 -24.38 -5.62 23.06
CA ILE A 176 -23.27 -5.54 24.01
C ILE A 176 -23.29 -4.12 24.56
N GLY A 177 -23.29 -4.06 25.89
CA GLY A 177 -23.60 -2.95 26.78
C GLY A 177 -23.25 -1.54 26.28
N SER A 178 -24.24 -0.67 26.42
CA SER A 178 -24.08 0.77 26.56
C SER A 178 -23.16 1.06 27.74
N ASP A 179 -22.01 1.68 27.50
CA ASP A 179 -21.48 2.77 28.33
C ASP A 179 -20.18 3.30 27.74
N HIS A 180 -20.24 4.50 27.18
CA HIS A 180 -19.36 5.64 27.49
C HIS A 180 -19.57 6.77 26.45
N SER A 181 -20.36 7.74 26.90
CA SER A 181 -20.35 9.17 26.60
C SER A 181 -19.26 9.70 25.66
N GLN A 182 -19.67 9.87 24.40
CA GLN A 182 -19.48 10.99 23.47
C GLN A 182 -18.28 11.95 23.69
N GLU A 183 -17.34 11.83 22.76
CA GLU A 183 -16.46 12.88 22.24
C GLU A 183 -17.26 14.13 21.82
N LYS A 184 -16.75 15.30 22.23
CA LYS A 184 -17.05 16.58 21.57
C LYS A 184 -15.75 17.30 21.24
N ALA A 185 -15.83 17.99 20.09
CA ALA A 185 -14.99 19.07 19.59
C ALA A 185 -13.89 18.67 18.59
N ALA A 186 -14.29 18.76 17.32
CA ALA A 186 -13.42 19.04 16.19
C ALA A 186 -12.57 20.30 16.44
N GLY A 187 -11.27 20.18 16.19
CA GLY A 187 -10.32 21.28 16.13
C GLY A 187 -9.21 20.92 15.15
N GLU A 188 -9.21 21.60 14.00
CA GLU A 188 -8.08 21.83 13.07
C GLU A 188 -7.00 20.74 12.97
N PHE A 189 -7.17 19.80 12.02
CA PHE A 189 -6.08 18.91 11.61
C PHE A 189 -5.14 19.63 10.64
N CYS A 190 -4.23 20.43 11.19
CA CYS A 190 -3.06 20.91 10.46
C CYS A 190 -2.03 19.77 10.39
N TRP A 191 -1.77 19.23 9.20
CA TRP A 191 -0.65 18.32 9.00
C TRP A 191 0.67 19.09 9.24
N PRO A 192 1.55 18.66 10.17
CA PRO A 192 2.92 19.14 10.15
C PRO A 192 3.61 18.60 8.89
N ALA A 193 4.37 19.48 8.23
CA ALA A 193 5.22 19.13 7.11
C ALA A 193 6.11 17.94 7.47
N ALA A 194 6.29 17.00 6.54
CA ALA A 194 7.25 15.92 6.67
C ALA A 194 8.63 16.50 7.05
N PRO A 195 9.32 15.98 8.09
CA PRO A 195 10.65 16.45 8.42
C PRO A 195 11.61 16.16 7.26
N THR A 196 12.24 17.21 6.74
CA THR A 196 13.39 17.10 5.84
C THR A 196 14.58 16.51 6.59
N PRO A 197 15.26 15.47 6.08
CA PRO A 197 16.50 15.01 6.68
C PRO A 197 17.63 16.00 6.38
N LEU A 198 18.45 16.27 7.41
CA LEU A 198 19.73 16.97 7.33
C LEU A 198 20.74 16.19 6.49
#